data_AF-A0A1H0SQS7-F1
#
_entry.id   AF-A0A1H0SQS7-F1
#
_cell.length_a   1.000
_cell.length_b   1.000
_cell.length_c   1.000
_cell.angle_alpha   90.00
_cell.angle_beta   90.00
_cell.angle_gamma   90.00
#
_symmetry.space_group_name_H-M   'P 1'
#
loop_
_entity.id
_entity.type
_entity.pdbx_description
1 polymer ?
#
loop_
_entity_poly.entity_id
_entity_poly.type
_entity_poly.pdbx_seq_one_letter_code
_entity_poly.pdbx_strand_id
1 'polypeptide(L)'
;MNWGLTVKRSLSVVRSAALIGLTVALLATPAAIAVAAPVAPAGTAQEGTTQVEPTPGEKAAKEFEDASIAIAAAAKAAKDAAVAAKTPAEATAAKDAALKVKADAAKLNTAINAFLDNAGAETHEVRIKALQALERARTAAGVADEAIAIAEPKINPQPDPEPEPEPSLIFVSADEARRGEFIAVGVFCGEGEAGNFHSDAITFDTSTLFREDQAWGIGGNVKSDATPGTHSVTATCGDEKLTTSFKVLADPAVQATPPKADDVRRKTVIRPKGRIETGGGATAGQFV
;
A
#
# COMPACT_ATOMS: atom_id res chain seq x y z
N MET A 1 10.58 14.31 -11.63
CA MET A 1 9.97 13.42 -10.62
C MET A 1 9.77 14.22 -9.36
N ASN A 2 8.54 14.27 -8.84
CA ASN A 2 8.10 15.22 -7.82
C ASN A 2 8.21 14.56 -6.44
N TRP A 3 9.25 14.89 -5.66
CA TRP A 3 9.44 14.37 -4.31
C TRP A 3 8.68 15.23 -3.31
N GLY A 4 7.48 14.78 -2.94
CA GLY A 4 6.68 15.39 -1.88
C GLY A 4 7.19 14.98 -0.51
N LEU A 5 7.90 15.89 0.16
CA LEU A 5 8.19 15.82 1.60
C LEU A 5 6.90 15.73 2.40
N THR A 6 6.68 14.61 3.09
CA THR A 6 5.65 14.50 4.15
C THR A 6 6.36 14.26 5.48
N VAL A 7 6.78 15.36 6.12
CA VAL A 7 7.17 15.36 7.53
C VAL A 7 5.91 15.57 8.36
N LYS A 8 5.39 14.51 8.99
CA LYS A 8 4.40 14.63 10.08
C LYS A 8 5.02 14.14 11.37
N ARG A 9 5.61 15.09 12.11
CA ARG A 9 6.02 14.91 13.50
C ARG A 9 4.79 14.88 14.41
N SER A 10 4.80 13.87 15.28
CA SER A 10 3.93 13.63 16.41
C SER A 10 3.69 14.87 17.29
N LEU A 11 2.41 15.11 17.61
CA LEU A 11 2.00 15.91 18.77
C LEU A 11 0.55 15.56 19.13
N SER A 12 0.38 14.52 19.94
CA SER A 12 -0.86 14.25 20.67
C SER A 12 -0.58 13.35 21.88
N VAL A 13 0.26 13.83 22.77
CA VAL A 13 0.24 13.42 24.18
C VAL A 13 -0.44 14.57 24.94
N VAL A 14 -1.38 14.20 25.81
CA VAL A 14 -1.94 14.93 26.97
C VAL A 14 -3.47 14.89 26.97
N ARG A 15 -3.98 14.33 28.08
CA ARG A 15 -5.36 14.31 28.62
C ARG A 15 -6.28 13.19 28.12
N SER A 16 -6.24 12.07 28.84
CA SER A 16 -7.43 11.53 29.50
C SER A 16 -7.01 10.59 30.64
N ALA A 17 -6.86 11.18 31.83
CA ALA A 17 -7.03 10.46 33.08
C ALA A 17 -8.54 10.51 33.39
N ALA A 18 -9.23 9.38 33.29
CA ALA A 18 -10.58 9.22 33.79
C ALA A 18 -10.81 7.75 34.17
N LEU A 19 -10.72 7.49 35.48
CA LEU A 19 -11.46 6.49 36.25
C LEU A 19 -11.87 5.19 35.52
N ILE A 20 -11.03 4.17 35.61
CA ILE A 20 -11.51 2.78 35.55
C ILE A 20 -12.11 2.46 36.91
N GLY A 21 -13.39 2.80 37.06
CA GLY A 21 -14.24 2.26 38.09
C GLY A 21 -14.51 0.80 37.77
N LEU A 22 -14.06 -0.07 38.67
CA LEU A 22 -14.47 -1.47 38.76
C LEU A 22 -15.99 -1.53 39.03
N THR A 23 -16.82 -1.58 37.98
CA THR A 23 -18.24 -1.91 38.14
C THR A 23 -18.42 -3.42 38.09
N VAL A 24 -18.45 -3.97 39.30
CA VAL A 24 -19.24 -5.12 39.72
C VAL A 24 -20.51 -5.27 38.87
N ALA A 25 -20.79 -6.49 38.44
CA ALA A 25 -22.06 -6.89 37.84
C ALA A 25 -23.23 -6.49 38.77
N LEU A 26 -23.91 -5.38 38.44
CA LEU A 26 -25.24 -5.10 38.96
C LEU A 26 -26.25 -5.79 38.04
N LEU A 27 -26.94 -6.77 38.60
CA LEU A 27 -28.25 -7.21 38.14
C LEU A 27 -29.17 -5.98 38.11
N ALA A 28 -29.44 -5.43 36.93
CA ALA A 28 -30.47 -4.43 36.75
C ALA A 28 -31.84 -5.12 36.85
N THR A 29 -32.42 -5.12 38.05
CA THR A 29 -33.86 -5.27 38.22
C THR A 29 -34.55 -4.07 37.56
N PRO A 30 -35.53 -4.27 36.66
CA PRO A 30 -36.27 -3.15 36.09
C PRO A 30 -37.08 -2.46 37.20
N ALA A 31 -36.75 -1.20 37.49
CA ALA A 31 -37.59 -0.33 38.29
C ALA A 31 -38.86 -0.04 37.49
N ALA A 32 -40.00 -0.53 37.99
CA ALA A 32 -41.31 -0.18 37.48
C ALA A 32 -41.57 1.32 37.71
N ILE A 33 -41.43 2.12 36.65
CA ILE A 33 -41.95 3.49 36.64
C ILE A 33 -43.47 3.37 36.46
N ALA A 34 -44.22 3.62 37.53
CA ALA A 34 -45.67 3.76 37.49
C ALA A 34 -46.02 5.07 36.76
N VAL A 35 -46.26 4.97 35.45
CA VAL A 35 -46.90 6.03 34.66
C VAL A 35 -48.39 5.99 34.96
N ALA A 36 -48.95 7.12 35.38
CA ALA A 36 -50.39 7.27 35.63
C ALA A 36 -51.19 6.94 34.37
N ALA A 37 -52.23 6.11 34.53
CA ALA A 37 -53.05 5.60 33.46
C ALA A 37 -53.82 6.72 32.72
N PRO A 38 -53.75 6.80 31.37
CA PRO A 38 -54.71 7.57 30.62
C PRO A 38 -56.09 6.91 30.71
N VAL A 39 -57.12 7.69 31.00
CA VAL A 39 -58.52 7.26 31.03
C VAL A 39 -58.91 6.77 29.63
N ALA A 40 -59.16 5.47 29.49
CA ALA A 40 -59.54 4.86 28.22
C ALA A 40 -60.99 5.21 27.85
N PRO A 41 -61.26 5.61 26.59
CA PRO A 41 -62.62 5.75 26.08
C PRO A 41 -63.31 4.38 26.01
N ALA A 42 -64.60 4.39 26.31
CA ALA A 42 -65.44 3.19 26.36
C ALA A 42 -65.57 2.53 24.98
N GLY A 43 -65.18 1.25 24.92
CA GLY A 43 -65.95 0.19 24.26
C GLY A 43 -65.92 0.10 22.74
N THR A 44 -65.03 -0.73 22.22
CA THR A 44 -65.38 -1.69 21.16
C THR A 44 -64.94 -3.07 21.65
N ALA A 45 -65.84 -4.05 21.59
CA ALA A 45 -65.57 -5.41 22.01
C ALA A 45 -64.45 -5.99 21.16
N GLN A 46 -63.28 -6.21 21.76
CA GLN A 46 -62.21 -7.00 21.15
C GLN A 46 -62.72 -8.44 21.01
N GLU A 47 -62.96 -8.88 19.78
CA GLU A 47 -63.08 -10.30 19.45
C GLU A 47 -61.85 -11.02 20.01
N GLY A 48 -62.10 -11.99 20.89
CA GLY A 48 -61.06 -12.76 21.56
C GLY A 48 -60.19 -13.50 20.55
N THR A 49 -59.02 -12.96 20.25
CA THR A 49 -57.99 -13.67 19.51
C THR A 49 -57.58 -14.87 20.35
N THR A 50 -57.96 -16.06 19.90
CA THR A 50 -57.49 -17.30 20.52
C THR A 50 -56.00 -17.37 20.27
N GLN A 51 -55.20 -17.19 21.32
CA GLN A 51 -53.74 -17.24 21.23
C GLN A 51 -53.35 -18.71 20.94
N VAL A 52 -53.01 -18.99 19.69
CA VAL A 52 -52.53 -20.32 19.29
C VAL A 52 -51.17 -20.55 19.97
N GLU A 53 -51.05 -21.63 20.74
CA GLU A 53 -49.79 -21.97 21.39
C GLU A 53 -48.72 -22.29 20.33
N PRO A 54 -47.50 -21.75 20.43
CA PRO A 54 -46.45 -22.03 19.46
C PRO A 54 -46.08 -23.51 19.44
N THR A 55 -45.90 -24.03 18.24
CA THR A 55 -45.42 -25.40 17.99
C THR A 55 -44.00 -25.61 18.54
N PRO A 56 -43.58 -26.86 18.79
CA PRO A 56 -42.21 -27.14 19.23
C PRO A 56 -41.13 -26.55 18.32
N GLY A 57 -41.31 -26.59 16.99
CA GLY A 57 -40.37 -26.00 16.05
C GLY A 57 -40.33 -24.46 16.10
N GLU A 58 -41.47 -23.80 16.30
CA GLU A 58 -41.51 -22.35 16.52
C GLU A 58 -40.80 -21.94 17.82
N LYS A 59 -40.95 -22.73 18.89
CA LYS A 59 -40.22 -22.54 20.15
C LYS A 59 -38.71 -22.69 19.91
N ALA A 60 -38.27 -23.74 19.23
CA ALA A 60 -36.86 -23.97 18.92
C ALA A 60 -36.26 -22.88 18.00
N ALA A 61 -36.97 -22.47 16.95
CA ALA A 61 -36.51 -21.41 16.07
C ALA A 61 -36.37 -20.06 16.79
N LYS A 62 -37.28 -19.77 17.72
CA LYS A 62 -37.16 -18.60 18.59
C LYS A 62 -35.93 -18.67 19.49
N GLU A 63 -35.66 -19.82 20.10
CA GLU A 63 -34.46 -20.03 20.92
C GLU A 63 -33.17 -19.84 20.09
N PHE A 64 -33.14 -20.34 18.86
CA PHE A 64 -32.00 -20.12 17.95
C PHE A 64 -31.82 -18.66 17.59
N GLU A 65 -32.91 -17.95 17.30
CA GLU A 65 -32.87 -16.52 17.03
C GLU A 65 -32.32 -15.74 18.23
N ASP A 66 -32.88 -15.95 19.42
CA ASP A 66 -32.46 -15.27 20.65
C ASP A 66 -30.98 -15.58 20.96
N ALA A 67 -30.55 -16.84 20.81
CA ALA A 67 -29.15 -17.24 20.97
C ALA A 67 -28.23 -16.57 19.93
N SER A 68 -28.63 -16.51 18.65
CA SER A 68 -27.82 -15.89 17.60
C SER A 68 -27.63 -14.38 17.82
N ILE A 69 -28.65 -13.69 18.34
CA ILE A 69 -28.58 -12.26 18.69
C ILE A 69 -27.60 -12.05 19.85
N ALA A 70 -27.68 -12.88 20.89
CA ALA A 70 -26.78 -12.81 22.03
C ALA A 70 -25.30 -13.06 21.62
N ILE A 71 -25.06 -14.07 20.78
CA ILE A 71 -23.72 -14.38 20.24
C ILE A 71 -23.20 -13.20 19.40
N ALA A 72 -24.02 -12.60 18.55
CA ALA A 72 -23.61 -11.44 17.75
C ALA A 72 -23.27 -10.21 18.63
N ALA A 73 -24.07 -9.94 19.66
CA ALA A 73 -23.78 -8.88 20.62
C ALA A 73 -22.47 -9.13 21.39
N ALA A 74 -22.22 -10.35 21.83
CA ALA A 74 -21.00 -10.75 22.51
C ALA A 74 -19.76 -10.65 21.58
N ALA A 75 -19.89 -11.03 20.31
CA ALA A 75 -18.83 -10.88 19.31
C ALA A 75 -18.41 -9.43 19.14
N LYS A 76 -19.40 -8.53 18.99
CA LYS A 76 -19.15 -7.09 18.90
C LYS A 76 -18.47 -6.56 20.16
N ALA A 77 -18.97 -6.92 21.34
CA ALA A 77 -18.38 -6.51 22.61
C ALA A 77 -16.92 -6.97 22.77
N ALA A 78 -16.62 -8.21 22.36
CA ALA A 78 -15.25 -8.73 22.37
C ALA A 78 -14.33 -7.96 21.42
N LYS A 79 -14.80 -7.62 20.21
CA LYS A 79 -14.04 -6.79 19.27
C LYS A 79 -13.80 -5.37 19.79
N ASP A 80 -14.84 -4.72 20.32
CA ASP A 80 -14.72 -3.38 20.90
C ASP A 80 -13.72 -3.38 22.08
N ALA A 81 -13.76 -4.43 22.93
CA ALA A 81 -12.79 -4.62 24.01
C ALA A 81 -11.35 -4.86 23.50
N ALA A 82 -11.18 -5.66 22.45
CA ALA A 82 -9.87 -5.91 21.84
C ALA A 82 -9.27 -4.62 21.27
N VAL A 83 -10.08 -3.77 20.62
CA VAL A 83 -9.65 -2.45 20.13
C VAL A 83 -9.26 -1.54 21.29
N ALA A 84 -10.10 -1.46 22.33
CA ALA A 84 -9.89 -0.57 23.48
C ALA A 84 -8.76 -1.01 24.42
N ALA A 85 -8.33 -2.28 24.37
CA ALA A 85 -7.29 -2.81 25.23
C ALA A 85 -5.97 -2.05 25.07
N LYS A 86 -5.40 -1.62 26.20
CA LYS A 86 -4.12 -0.92 26.33
C LYS A 86 -3.05 -1.76 27.02
N THR A 87 -3.47 -2.82 27.69
CA THR A 87 -2.57 -3.73 28.42
C THR A 87 -2.68 -5.16 27.89
N PRO A 88 -1.64 -5.99 28.06
CA PRO A 88 -1.69 -7.41 27.70
C PRO A 88 -2.81 -8.16 28.42
N ALA A 89 -3.12 -7.80 29.68
CA ALA A 89 -4.18 -8.41 30.47
C ALA A 89 -5.58 -8.13 29.89
N GLU A 90 -5.85 -6.87 29.51
CA GLU A 90 -7.10 -6.49 28.84
C GLU A 90 -7.24 -7.18 27.47
N ALA A 91 -6.15 -7.26 26.70
CA ALA A 91 -6.14 -7.94 25.41
C ALA A 91 -6.40 -9.44 25.57
N THR A 92 -5.82 -10.08 26.59
CA THR A 92 -6.08 -11.49 26.93
C THR A 92 -7.55 -11.71 27.27
N ALA A 93 -8.15 -10.87 28.10
CA ALA A 93 -9.57 -10.97 28.44
C ALA A 93 -10.48 -10.81 27.21
N ALA A 94 -10.15 -9.89 26.30
CA ALA A 94 -10.88 -9.72 25.04
C ALA A 94 -10.74 -10.95 24.12
N LYS A 95 -9.54 -11.52 24.02
CA LYS A 95 -9.27 -12.77 23.28
C LYS A 95 -10.08 -13.94 23.86
N ASP A 96 -10.11 -14.11 25.18
CA ASP A 96 -10.88 -15.17 25.84
C ASP A 96 -12.38 -15.02 25.60
N ALA A 97 -12.90 -13.79 25.65
CA ALA A 97 -14.30 -13.50 25.31
C ALA A 97 -14.61 -13.85 23.84
N ALA A 98 -13.73 -13.52 22.90
CA ALA A 98 -13.88 -13.88 21.50
C ALA A 98 -13.83 -15.41 21.28
N LEU A 99 -12.94 -16.13 21.97
CA LEU A 99 -12.89 -17.60 21.92
C LEU A 99 -14.19 -18.24 22.45
N LYS A 100 -14.78 -17.67 23.50
CA LYS A 100 -16.08 -18.11 24.00
C LYS A 100 -17.19 -17.91 22.96
N VAL A 101 -17.23 -16.76 22.28
CA VAL A 101 -18.17 -16.50 21.18
C VAL A 101 -18.05 -17.55 20.08
N LYS A 102 -16.82 -17.92 19.68
CA LYS A 102 -16.61 -18.99 18.68
C LYS A 102 -17.15 -20.33 19.15
N ALA A 103 -16.92 -20.70 20.41
CA ALA A 103 -17.43 -21.94 20.98
C ALA A 103 -18.97 -21.96 21.02
N ASP A 104 -19.60 -20.85 21.40
CA ASP A 104 -21.05 -20.74 21.47
C ASP A 104 -21.69 -20.72 20.06
N ALA A 105 -21.06 -20.05 19.09
CA ALA A 105 -21.47 -20.10 17.68
C ALA A 105 -21.38 -21.53 17.10
N ALA A 106 -20.33 -22.28 17.43
CA ALA A 106 -20.16 -23.67 17.00
C ALA A 106 -21.23 -24.60 17.60
N LYS A 107 -21.57 -24.42 18.88
CA LYS A 107 -22.67 -25.15 19.53
C LYS A 107 -24.01 -24.85 18.88
N LEU A 108 -24.31 -23.57 18.63
CA LEU A 108 -25.55 -23.15 17.98
C LEU A 108 -25.65 -23.72 16.55
N ASN A 109 -24.57 -23.69 15.78
CA ASN A 109 -24.51 -24.30 14.45
C ASN A 109 -24.82 -25.81 14.52
N THR A 110 -24.22 -26.52 15.47
CA THR A 110 -24.48 -27.96 15.67
C THR A 110 -25.96 -28.22 15.99
N ALA A 111 -26.55 -27.44 16.90
CA ALA A 111 -27.95 -27.58 17.29
C ALA A 111 -28.91 -27.28 16.12
N ILE A 112 -28.64 -26.23 15.33
CA ILE A 112 -29.46 -25.88 14.16
C ILE A 112 -29.37 -26.97 13.09
N ASN A 113 -28.19 -27.52 12.80
CA ASN A 113 -28.08 -28.60 11.82
C ASN A 113 -28.84 -29.86 12.28
N ALA A 114 -28.71 -30.23 13.56
CA ALA A 114 -29.48 -31.34 14.12
C ALA A 114 -31.00 -31.09 14.04
N PHE A 115 -31.45 -29.85 14.25
CA PHE A 115 -32.84 -29.47 14.07
C PHE A 115 -33.29 -29.61 12.61
N LEU A 116 -32.49 -29.11 11.66
CA LEU A 116 -32.79 -29.16 10.22
C LEU A 116 -32.80 -30.59 9.66
N ASP A 117 -31.97 -31.49 10.17
CA ASP A 117 -31.92 -32.90 9.78
C ASP A 117 -33.17 -33.68 10.23
N ASN A 118 -33.79 -33.25 11.34
CA ASN A 118 -35.03 -33.84 11.87
C ASN A 118 -36.30 -33.09 11.43
N ALA A 119 -36.18 -32.02 10.63
CA ALA A 119 -37.26 -31.09 10.31
C ALA A 119 -38.35 -31.63 9.35
N GLY A 120 -38.50 -32.95 9.21
CA GLY A 120 -39.43 -33.59 8.28
C GLY A 120 -40.91 -33.21 8.45
N ALA A 121 -41.28 -32.54 9.54
CA ALA A 121 -42.63 -32.03 9.82
C ALA A 121 -42.70 -30.51 10.06
N GLU A 122 -41.59 -29.78 9.92
CA GLU A 122 -41.56 -28.33 10.22
C GLU A 122 -41.97 -27.48 9.03
N THR A 123 -42.58 -26.33 9.30
CA THR A 123 -42.98 -25.40 8.25
C THR A 123 -41.75 -24.78 7.57
N HIS A 124 -41.92 -24.34 6.32
CA HIS A 124 -40.86 -23.66 5.58
C HIS A 124 -40.34 -22.40 6.31
N GLU A 125 -41.23 -21.68 7.01
CA GLU A 125 -40.89 -20.47 7.76
C GLU A 125 -39.97 -20.76 8.94
N VAL A 126 -40.24 -21.82 9.71
CA VAL A 126 -39.40 -22.25 10.84
C VAL A 126 -37.98 -22.57 10.38
N ARG A 127 -37.84 -23.24 9.23
CA ARG A 127 -36.54 -23.54 8.61
C ARG A 127 -35.79 -22.27 8.19
N ILE A 128 -36.49 -21.28 7.62
CA ILE A 128 -35.88 -19.99 7.25
C ILE A 128 -35.31 -19.29 8.49
N LYS A 129 -36.07 -19.22 9.59
CA LYS A 129 -35.62 -18.58 10.84
C LYS A 129 -34.38 -19.28 11.41
N ALA A 130 -34.36 -20.61 11.41
CA ALA A 130 -33.20 -21.39 11.83
C ALA A 130 -31.95 -21.10 10.96
N LEU A 131 -32.12 -21.03 9.63
CA LEU A 131 -31.02 -20.68 8.71
C LEU A 131 -30.52 -19.24 8.90
N GLN A 132 -31.41 -18.28 9.19
CA GLN A 132 -31.01 -16.91 9.51
C GLN A 132 -30.21 -16.83 10.81
N ALA A 133 -30.62 -17.56 11.85
CA ALA A 133 -29.88 -17.67 13.10
C ALA A 133 -28.49 -18.28 12.89
N LEU A 134 -28.39 -19.30 12.04
CA LEU A 134 -27.11 -19.93 11.66
C LEU A 134 -26.17 -18.93 10.99
N GLU A 135 -26.65 -18.15 10.03
CA GLU A 135 -25.83 -17.17 9.32
C GLU A 135 -25.34 -16.04 10.24
N ARG A 136 -26.19 -15.58 11.17
CA ARG A 136 -25.81 -14.63 12.22
C ARG A 136 -24.69 -15.19 13.10
N ALA A 137 -24.79 -16.46 13.52
CA ALA A 137 -23.77 -17.12 14.32
C ALA A 137 -22.43 -17.24 13.59
N ARG A 138 -22.45 -17.55 12.28
CA ARG A 138 -21.23 -17.59 11.44
C ARG A 138 -20.59 -16.21 11.31
N THR A 139 -21.38 -15.18 11.04
CA THR A 139 -20.91 -13.80 10.99
C THR A 139 -20.27 -13.40 12.32
N ALA A 140 -20.91 -13.74 13.44
CA ALA A 140 -20.38 -13.47 14.78
C ALA A 140 -19.05 -14.18 15.06
N ALA A 141 -18.88 -15.42 14.58
CA ALA A 141 -17.60 -16.13 14.68
C ALA A 141 -16.49 -15.42 13.87
N GLY A 142 -16.79 -14.89 12.69
CA GLY A 142 -15.84 -14.06 11.92
C GLY A 142 -15.44 -12.77 12.63
N VAL A 143 -16.40 -12.08 13.27
CA VAL A 143 -16.11 -10.91 14.12
C VAL A 143 -15.23 -11.26 15.31
N ALA A 144 -15.43 -12.45 15.91
CA ALA A 144 -14.58 -12.95 16.98
C ALA A 144 -13.15 -13.25 16.49
N ASP A 145 -12.97 -13.77 15.26
CA ASP A 145 -11.65 -13.95 14.66
C ASP A 145 -10.89 -12.63 14.49
N GLU A 146 -11.59 -11.58 14.04
CA GLU A 146 -11.01 -10.23 13.98
C GLU A 146 -10.61 -9.71 15.36
N ALA A 147 -11.44 -9.94 16.38
CA ALA A 147 -11.13 -9.55 17.76
C ALA A 147 -9.85 -10.25 18.28
N ILE A 148 -9.69 -11.54 17.98
CA ILE A 148 -8.48 -12.30 18.32
C ILE A 148 -7.26 -11.72 17.59
N ALA A 149 -7.36 -11.45 16.29
CA ALA A 149 -6.27 -10.88 15.50
C ALA A 149 -5.81 -9.51 16.02
N ILE A 150 -6.74 -8.69 16.52
CA ILE A 150 -6.43 -7.38 17.13
C ILE A 150 -5.77 -7.55 18.50
N ALA A 151 -6.19 -8.53 19.28
CA ALA A 151 -5.67 -8.77 20.63
C ALA A 151 -4.28 -9.40 20.64
N GLU A 152 -3.97 -10.32 19.70
CA GLU A 152 -2.73 -11.09 19.68
C GLU A 152 -1.44 -10.24 19.77
N PRO A 153 -1.22 -9.22 18.91
CA PRO A 153 0.00 -8.40 18.97
C PRO A 153 0.10 -7.57 20.25
N LYS A 154 -1.00 -7.37 20.99
CA LYS A 154 -1.01 -6.67 22.28
C LYS A 154 -0.66 -7.58 23.45
N ILE A 155 -0.93 -8.89 23.32
CA ILE A 155 -0.58 -9.90 24.34
C ILE A 155 0.90 -10.24 24.23
N ASN A 156 1.35 -10.52 23.01
CA ASN A 156 2.73 -10.85 22.68
C ASN A 156 3.22 -9.82 21.66
N PRO A 157 3.64 -8.63 22.10
CA PRO A 157 4.25 -7.67 21.19
C PRO A 157 5.44 -8.36 20.52
N GLN A 158 5.33 -8.57 19.20
CA GLN A 158 6.52 -8.92 18.44
C GLN A 158 7.53 -7.80 18.67
N PRO A 159 8.82 -8.13 18.91
CA PRO A 159 9.84 -7.10 18.87
C PRO A 159 9.69 -6.36 17.54
N ASP A 160 9.70 -5.03 17.60
CA ASP A 160 9.66 -4.23 16.38
C ASP A 160 10.72 -4.79 15.43
N PRO A 161 10.38 -5.04 14.14
CA PRO A 161 11.37 -5.51 13.19
C PRO A 161 12.55 -4.56 13.27
N GLU A 162 13.73 -5.11 13.54
CA GLU A 162 14.97 -4.35 13.54
C GLU A 162 15.01 -3.58 12.22
N PRO A 163 15.18 -2.24 12.24
CA PRO A 163 15.12 -1.45 11.02
C PRO A 163 16.12 -2.05 10.03
N GLU A 164 15.61 -2.53 8.89
CA GLU A 164 16.49 -3.05 7.85
C GLU A 164 17.49 -1.93 7.49
N PRO A 165 18.79 -2.25 7.36
CA PRO A 165 19.77 -1.25 7.00
C PRO A 165 19.35 -0.57 5.70
N GLU A 166 19.30 0.75 5.69
CA GLU A 166 18.91 1.50 4.50
C GLU A 166 19.87 1.15 3.34
N PRO A 167 19.37 0.81 2.15
CA PRO A 167 20.25 0.41 1.05
C PRO A 167 21.10 1.59 0.58
N SER A 168 22.39 1.35 0.35
CA SER A 168 23.25 2.35 -0.28
C SER A 168 22.86 2.54 -1.75
N LEU A 169 22.89 3.78 -2.25
CA LEU A 169 22.43 4.11 -3.60
C LEU A 169 23.28 5.20 -4.24
N ILE A 170 23.58 5.08 -5.54
CA ILE A 170 24.30 6.07 -6.33
C ILE A 170 23.43 6.57 -7.48
N PHE A 171 23.48 7.87 -7.75
CA PHE A 171 22.76 8.50 -8.85
C PHE A 171 23.60 9.61 -9.50
N VAL A 172 23.26 9.93 -10.74
CA VAL A 172 23.82 11.03 -11.53
C VAL A 172 22.71 12.08 -11.73
N SER A 173 23.07 13.36 -11.75
CA SER A 173 22.10 14.46 -11.91
C SER A 173 21.48 14.52 -13.30
N ALA A 174 22.10 13.88 -14.30
CA ALA A 174 21.64 13.83 -15.67
C ALA A 174 21.93 12.45 -16.29
N ASP A 175 20.94 11.87 -16.96
CA ASP A 175 21.08 10.61 -17.68
C ASP A 175 21.86 10.75 -18.99
N GLU A 176 21.87 11.96 -19.57
CA GLU A 176 22.61 12.32 -20.77
C GLU A 176 23.36 13.64 -20.56
N ALA A 177 24.58 13.75 -21.08
CA ALA A 177 25.39 14.97 -20.99
C ALA A 177 26.29 15.14 -22.23
N ARG A 178 26.66 16.38 -22.53
CA ARG A 178 27.65 16.69 -23.57
C ARG A 178 29.05 16.84 -22.97
N ARG A 179 30.06 16.77 -23.82
CA ARG A 179 31.44 17.08 -23.43
C ARG A 179 31.55 18.50 -22.88
N GLY A 180 32.28 18.66 -21.77
CA GLY A 180 32.42 19.92 -21.05
C GLY A 180 31.23 20.32 -20.17
N GLU A 181 30.14 19.54 -20.17
CA GLU A 181 28.99 19.78 -19.29
C GLU A 181 29.29 19.34 -17.86
N PHE A 182 28.72 20.03 -16.88
CA PHE A 182 28.85 19.71 -15.47
C PHE A 182 27.80 18.67 -15.05
N ILE A 183 28.23 17.61 -14.37
CA ILE A 183 27.38 16.56 -13.79
C ILE A 183 27.65 16.49 -12.29
N ALA A 184 26.60 16.37 -11.48
CA ALA A 184 26.70 16.02 -10.08
C ALA A 184 26.41 14.52 -9.89
N VAL A 185 27.20 13.86 -9.06
CA VAL A 185 27.02 12.47 -8.63
C VAL A 185 26.64 12.50 -7.16
N GLY A 186 25.50 11.90 -6.83
CA GLY A 186 25.05 11.75 -5.44
C GLY A 186 25.14 10.29 -4.99
N VAL A 187 25.48 10.09 -3.72
CA VAL A 187 25.59 8.79 -3.08
C VAL A 187 24.91 8.86 -1.71
N PHE A 188 23.99 7.95 -1.46
CA PHE A 188 23.45 7.67 -0.13
C PHE A 188 24.13 6.40 0.40
N CYS A 189 24.77 6.48 1.55
CA CYS A 189 25.39 5.31 2.19
C CYS A 189 24.54 4.90 3.40
N GLY A 190 24.00 3.67 3.37
CA GLY A 190 23.32 3.09 4.53
C GLY A 190 24.27 2.97 5.73
N GLU A 191 25.50 2.53 5.43
CA GLU A 191 26.61 2.46 6.36
C GLU A 191 27.90 2.99 5.72
N GLY A 192 28.78 3.57 6.55
CA GLY A 192 30.09 4.06 6.11
C GLY A 192 30.08 5.43 5.42
N GLU A 193 31.25 5.83 4.93
CA GLU A 193 31.46 7.09 4.21
C GLU A 193 31.56 6.85 2.71
N ALA A 194 31.02 7.76 1.90
CA ALA A 194 31.18 7.70 0.45
C ALA A 194 32.62 8.05 0.04
N GLY A 195 33.19 7.28 -0.87
CA GLY A 195 34.55 7.49 -1.36
C GLY A 195 34.79 6.94 -2.76
N ASN A 196 36.03 7.06 -3.22
CA ASN A 196 36.51 6.44 -4.46
C ASN A 196 35.65 6.74 -5.70
N PHE A 197 35.15 7.98 -5.82
CA PHE A 197 34.41 8.44 -6.99
C PHE A 197 35.28 8.31 -8.25
N HIS A 198 34.81 7.52 -9.21
CA HIS A 198 35.55 7.23 -10.43
C HIS A 198 34.64 7.14 -11.64
N SER A 199 35.11 7.71 -12.75
CA SER A 199 34.49 7.57 -14.07
C SER A 199 35.56 7.77 -15.14
N ASP A 200 35.46 7.04 -16.23
CA ASP A 200 36.30 7.19 -17.40
C ASP A 200 35.95 8.47 -18.19
N ALA A 201 34.71 8.97 -18.09
CA ALA A 201 34.21 10.12 -18.84
C ALA A 201 34.08 11.43 -18.03
N ILE A 202 34.23 11.41 -16.70
CA ILE A 202 34.11 12.61 -15.84
C ILE A 202 35.46 12.95 -15.21
N THR A 203 35.81 14.24 -15.19
CA THR A 203 36.86 14.78 -14.32
C THR A 203 36.20 15.36 -13.08
N PHE A 204 36.26 14.63 -11.97
CA PHE A 204 35.69 15.07 -10.69
C PHE A 204 36.47 16.23 -10.08
N ASP A 205 35.74 17.19 -9.52
CA ASP A 205 36.29 18.32 -8.79
C ASP A 205 36.04 18.10 -7.29
N THR A 206 37.10 17.71 -6.56
CA THR A 206 37.02 17.44 -5.13
C THR A 206 36.64 18.66 -4.30
N SER A 207 36.78 19.88 -4.84
CA SER A 207 36.32 21.11 -4.16
C SER A 207 34.79 21.22 -4.09
N THR A 208 34.08 20.44 -4.91
CA THR A 208 32.60 20.39 -4.95
C THR A 208 32.03 19.25 -4.10
N LEU A 209 32.86 18.52 -3.36
CA LEU A 209 32.42 17.45 -2.47
C LEU A 209 31.54 18.04 -1.36
N PHE A 210 30.28 17.61 -1.28
CA PHE A 210 29.36 17.93 -0.20
C PHE A 210 29.00 16.67 0.60
N ARG A 211 28.69 16.87 1.87
CA ARG A 211 28.27 15.82 2.82
C ARG A 211 27.19 16.38 3.73
N GLU A 212 26.09 15.63 3.85
CA GLU A 212 25.01 15.89 4.80
C GLU A 212 24.46 14.54 5.28
N ASP A 213 24.70 14.21 6.55
CA ASP A 213 24.34 12.92 7.15
C ASP A 213 24.85 11.70 6.34
N GLN A 214 23.94 10.93 5.75
CA GLN A 214 24.21 9.76 4.90
C GLN A 214 24.33 10.12 3.41
N ALA A 215 24.06 11.38 3.04
CA ALA A 215 24.13 11.88 1.68
C ALA A 215 25.49 12.51 1.40
N TRP A 216 26.07 12.10 0.28
CA TRP A 216 27.31 12.62 -0.26
C TRP A 216 27.07 13.04 -1.71
N GLY A 217 27.82 14.01 -2.19
CA GLY A 217 27.90 14.20 -3.62
C GLY A 217 29.08 15.01 -4.07
N ILE A 218 29.43 14.83 -5.33
CA ILE A 218 30.59 15.44 -5.97
C ILE A 218 30.22 15.86 -7.38
N GLY A 219 30.67 17.04 -7.77
CA GLY A 219 30.56 17.58 -9.11
C GLY A 219 31.78 17.24 -9.97
N GLY A 220 31.58 17.22 -11.28
CA GLY A 220 32.65 17.09 -12.25
C GLY A 220 32.22 17.52 -13.63
N ASN A 221 33.18 17.79 -14.51
CA ASN A 221 32.88 18.08 -15.92
C ASN A 221 33.12 16.83 -16.77
N VAL A 222 32.23 16.58 -17.75
CA VAL A 222 32.46 15.56 -18.77
C VAL A 222 33.71 15.92 -19.56
N LYS A 223 34.65 14.98 -19.70
CA LYS A 223 35.92 15.21 -20.37
C LYS A 223 35.72 15.65 -21.82
N SER A 224 36.57 16.54 -22.31
CA SER A 224 36.54 17.01 -23.70
C SER A 224 36.92 15.93 -24.71
N ASP A 225 37.57 14.85 -24.28
CA ASP A 225 37.95 13.68 -25.08
C ASP A 225 37.05 12.45 -24.79
N ALA A 226 35.99 12.59 -23.99
CA ALA A 226 35.05 11.50 -23.74
C ALA A 226 34.43 11.01 -25.06
N THR A 227 34.42 9.70 -25.25
CA THR A 227 33.79 9.06 -26.40
C THR A 227 32.27 9.17 -26.29
N PRO A 228 31.52 9.38 -27.38
CA PRO A 228 30.06 9.27 -27.34
C PRO A 228 29.65 7.83 -26.97
N GLY A 229 28.72 7.65 -26.04
CA GLY A 229 28.32 6.32 -25.55
C GLY A 229 27.85 6.30 -24.11
N THR A 230 27.64 5.10 -23.56
CA THR A 230 27.28 4.90 -22.15
C THR A 230 28.54 4.72 -21.32
N HIS A 231 28.65 5.48 -20.24
CA HIS A 231 29.79 5.47 -19.31
C HIS A 231 29.33 5.15 -17.90
N SER A 232 30.20 4.48 -17.15
CA SER A 232 29.93 4.12 -15.76
C SER A 232 30.50 5.17 -14.80
N VAL A 233 29.77 5.40 -13.71
CA VAL A 233 30.24 6.11 -12.53
C VAL A 233 30.22 5.14 -11.36
N THR A 234 31.33 5.03 -10.66
CA THR A 234 31.44 4.18 -9.47
C THR A 234 31.79 5.01 -8.25
N ALA A 235 31.29 4.60 -7.09
CA ALA A 235 31.68 5.10 -5.78
C ALA A 235 31.67 3.94 -4.77
N THR A 236 32.22 4.13 -3.58
CA THR A 236 32.19 3.14 -2.48
C THR A 236 31.45 3.70 -1.28
N CYS A 237 30.64 2.90 -0.60
CA CYS A 237 30.06 3.17 0.71
C CYS A 237 30.60 2.14 1.71
N GLY A 238 31.60 2.51 2.50
CA GLY A 238 32.36 1.52 3.28
C GLY A 238 33.01 0.47 2.36
N ASP A 239 32.65 -0.80 2.54
CA ASP A 239 33.12 -1.92 1.70
C ASP A 239 32.24 -2.17 0.45
N GLU A 240 31.07 -1.52 0.36
CA GLU A 240 30.14 -1.69 -0.76
C GLU A 240 30.57 -0.84 -1.96
N LYS A 241 30.60 -1.44 -3.16
CA LYS A 241 30.86 -0.72 -4.41
C LYS A 241 29.56 -0.45 -5.15
N LEU A 242 29.26 0.82 -5.34
CA LEU A 242 28.10 1.31 -6.07
C LEU A 242 28.47 1.66 -7.51
N THR A 243 27.56 1.39 -8.46
CA THR A 243 27.76 1.72 -9.88
C THR A 243 26.46 2.24 -10.48
N THR A 244 26.55 3.35 -11.23
CA THR A 244 25.48 3.84 -12.11
C THR A 244 26.07 4.18 -13.48
N SER A 245 25.21 4.55 -14.44
CA SER A 245 25.63 4.89 -15.78
C SER A 245 24.93 6.15 -16.30
N PHE A 246 25.62 6.90 -17.14
CA PHE A 246 25.07 8.03 -17.89
C PHE A 246 25.57 7.96 -19.34
N LYS A 247 24.98 8.75 -20.23
CA LYS A 247 25.29 8.73 -21.66
C LYS A 247 25.93 10.04 -22.11
N VAL A 248 27.12 9.94 -22.71
CA VAL A 248 27.78 11.07 -23.37
C VAL A 248 27.24 11.19 -24.80
N LEU A 249 26.66 12.34 -25.11
CA LEU A 249 26.13 12.64 -26.43
C LEU A 249 27.26 13.02 -27.40
N ALA A 250 27.09 12.63 -28.66
CA ALA A 250 27.95 13.13 -29.73
C ALA A 250 27.77 14.65 -29.88
N ASP A 251 28.86 15.34 -30.22
CA ASP A 251 28.77 16.74 -30.62
C ASP A 251 27.77 16.85 -31.78
N PRO A 252 26.93 17.91 -31.80
CA PRO A 252 26.05 18.11 -32.93
C PRO A 252 26.94 18.18 -34.18
N ALA A 253 26.53 17.48 -35.23
CA ALA A 253 27.21 17.59 -36.52
C ALA A 253 27.33 19.08 -36.82
N VAL A 254 28.57 19.58 -36.90
CA VAL A 254 28.81 20.98 -37.29
C VAL A 254 28.18 21.10 -38.66
N GLN A 255 26.99 21.69 -38.73
CA GLN A 255 26.35 21.97 -40.00
C GLN A 255 27.36 22.84 -40.73
N ALA A 256 28.01 22.26 -41.73
CA ALA A 256 28.94 22.99 -42.57
C ALA A 256 28.20 24.25 -42.98
N THR A 257 28.75 25.40 -42.60
CA THR A 257 28.14 26.68 -42.96
C THR A 257 27.94 26.61 -44.47
N PRO A 258 26.70 26.72 -44.97
CA PRO A 258 26.45 26.63 -46.40
C PRO A 258 27.42 27.57 -47.09
N PRO A 259 28.16 27.12 -48.12
CA PRO A 259 29.11 27.99 -48.80
C PRO A 259 28.37 29.25 -49.22
N LYS A 260 28.94 30.42 -48.93
CA LYS A 260 28.30 31.69 -49.30
C LYS A 260 28.20 31.72 -50.83
N ALA A 261 27.18 32.38 -51.38
CA ALA A 261 27.00 32.47 -52.84
C ALA A 261 28.25 33.00 -53.57
N ASP A 262 29.08 33.81 -52.89
CA ASP A 262 30.36 34.31 -53.40
C ASP A 262 31.48 33.25 -53.44
N ASP A 263 31.45 32.24 -52.58
CA ASP A 263 32.43 31.12 -52.59
C ASP A 263 32.21 30.21 -53.81
N VAL A 264 30.96 30.09 -54.26
CA VAL A 264 30.61 29.34 -55.47
C VAL A 264 31.07 30.07 -56.72
N ARG A 265 30.99 31.42 -56.75
CA ARG A 265 31.37 32.23 -57.92
C ARG A 265 32.87 32.30 -58.17
N ARG A 266 33.73 32.12 -57.16
CA ARG A 266 35.19 32.24 -57.33
C ARG A 266 35.90 30.95 -57.73
N LYS A 267 35.23 29.79 -57.72
CA LYS A 267 35.83 28.48 -58.03
C LYS A 267 35.51 27.90 -59.41
N THR A 268 34.61 28.49 -60.18
CA THR A 268 34.35 28.10 -61.57
C THR A 268 35.12 28.97 -62.56
N VAL A 269 36.44 28.96 -62.47
CA VAL A 269 37.27 29.19 -63.66
C VAL A 269 37.60 27.82 -64.24
N ILE A 270 36.64 27.25 -64.97
CA ILE A 270 36.92 26.11 -65.85
C ILE A 270 37.84 26.66 -66.94
N ARG A 271 39.15 26.45 -66.81
CA ARG A 271 40.06 26.56 -67.95
C ARG A 271 39.99 25.23 -68.69
N PRO A 272 39.31 25.13 -69.85
CA PRO A 272 39.45 23.95 -70.69
C PRO A 272 40.90 23.90 -71.19
N LYS A 273 41.75 23.12 -70.51
CA LYS A 273 43.02 22.67 -71.06
C LYS A 273 42.75 21.35 -71.78
N GLY A 274 42.35 21.43 -73.04
CA GLY A 274 42.15 20.23 -73.83
C GLY A 274 41.64 20.56 -75.23
N ARG A 275 42.44 20.18 -76.22
CA ARG A 275 42.15 20.25 -77.66
C ARG A 275 40.71 19.83 -77.97
N ILE A 276 40.07 20.62 -78.83
CA ILE A 276 38.96 20.15 -79.64
C ILE A 276 39.55 19.15 -80.64
N GLU A 277 39.48 17.86 -80.34
CA GLU A 277 39.60 16.81 -81.35
C GLU A 277 38.21 16.54 -81.92
N THR A 278 37.90 17.21 -83.02
CA THR A 278 36.87 16.78 -83.96
C THR A 278 37.37 15.57 -84.74
N GLY A 279 37.08 14.37 -84.24
CA GLY A 279 36.94 13.15 -85.03
C GLY A 279 35.54 12.59 -84.71
N GLY A 280 34.66 12.25 -85.63
CA GLY A 280 34.87 11.60 -86.92
C GLY A 280 34.49 10.12 -86.78
N GLY A 281 33.28 9.75 -87.19
CA GLY A 281 32.78 8.36 -87.29
C GLY A 281 31.66 8.04 -86.28
N ALA A 282 30.38 7.92 -86.63
CA ALA A 282 29.72 6.95 -87.51
C ALA A 282 29.71 5.50 -86.96
N THR A 283 28.58 5.07 -86.38
CA THR A 283 27.86 3.76 -86.50
C THR A 283 26.87 3.66 -85.32
N ALA A 284 25.55 3.72 -85.51
CA ALA A 284 24.66 2.67 -86.01
C ALA A 284 24.83 1.34 -85.26
N GLY A 285 23.89 1.03 -84.35
CA GLY A 285 23.93 -0.19 -83.54
C GLY A 285 22.66 -0.36 -82.69
N GLN A 286 21.57 -0.63 -83.37
CA GLN A 286 20.28 -1.08 -82.88
C GLN A 286 20.41 -2.49 -82.28
N PHE A 287 20.05 -2.71 -81.01
CA PHE A 287 19.65 -4.04 -80.53
C PHE A 287 18.56 -3.94 -79.46
N VAL A 288 17.69 -4.95 -79.57
CA VAL A 288 16.33 -5.19 -79.04
C VAL A 288 16.23 -5.15 -77.52
#